data_AF-A0A258BLJ3-F1
#
_entry.id   AF-A0A258BLJ3-F1
#
_cell.length_a   1.000
_cell.length_b   1.000
_cell.length_c   1.000
_cell.angle_alpha   90.00
_cell.angle_beta   90.00
_cell.angle_gamma   90.00
#
_symmetry.space_group_name_H-M   'P 1'
#
loop_
_entity.id
_entity.type
_entity.pdbx_description
1 polymer ?
#
loop_
_entity_poly.entity_id
_entity_poly.type
_entity_poly.pdbx_seq_one_letter_code
_entity_poly.pdbx_strand_id
1 'polypeptide(L)'
;MNSATLTVSFDESLAQSYLPHRVVKQAVLVPVPDGVETIINAEWGELQKFVGPWYAIYVDGSVAYGSAKQEFDESHGTTDEVENGYFKNTPIDAYQYHGPDARVTTVLADGTIETENTISDGDWLAKWPHGEVGVLKDDNFRKRYQVS
;
A
#
# COMPACT_ATOMS: atom_id res chain seq x y z
N MET A 1 -35.21 -14.56 -9.13
CA MET A 1 -34.67 -13.29 -9.62
C MET A 1 -33.16 -13.38 -9.50
N ASN A 2 -32.42 -13.28 -10.61
CA ASN A 2 -30.97 -13.17 -10.54
C ASN A 2 -30.66 -11.74 -10.07
N SER A 3 -30.33 -11.58 -8.80
CA SER A 3 -29.73 -10.34 -8.33
C SER A 3 -28.35 -10.25 -8.98
N ALA A 4 -28.21 -9.40 -10.01
CA ALA A 4 -26.90 -9.05 -10.50
C ALA A 4 -26.14 -8.39 -9.35
N THR A 5 -25.02 -8.99 -8.94
CA THR A 5 -24.14 -8.40 -7.93
C THR A 5 -23.67 -7.05 -8.47
N LEU A 6 -23.89 -5.97 -7.70
CA LEU A 6 -23.40 -4.65 -8.06
C LEU A 6 -21.88 -4.68 -8.13
N THR A 7 -21.31 -4.16 -9.22
CA THR A 7 -19.87 -3.98 -9.36
C THR A 7 -19.55 -2.49 -9.37
N VAL A 8 -18.55 -2.09 -8.59
CA VAL A 8 -18.07 -0.71 -8.47
C VAL A 8 -16.61 -0.66 -8.92
N SER A 9 -16.25 0.45 -9.56
CA SER A 9 -14.87 0.79 -9.93
C SER A 9 -14.51 2.14 -9.30
N PHE A 10 -13.21 2.44 -9.21
CA PHE A 10 -12.74 3.71 -8.69
C PHE A 10 -13.23 4.88 -9.55
N ASP A 11 -13.93 5.83 -8.92
CA ASP A 11 -14.38 7.06 -9.53
C ASP A 11 -13.45 8.22 -9.12
N GLU A 12 -12.61 8.64 -10.06
CA GLU A 12 -11.67 9.76 -9.88
C GLU A 12 -12.37 11.06 -9.50
N SER A 13 -13.65 11.24 -9.84
CA SER A 13 -14.39 12.47 -9.54
C SER A 13 -14.79 12.61 -8.07
N LEU A 14 -14.78 11.51 -7.32
CA LEU A 14 -15.08 11.47 -5.88
C LEU A 14 -13.80 11.53 -5.03
N ALA A 15 -12.64 11.30 -5.64
CA ALA A 15 -11.39 11.11 -4.93
C ALA A 15 -10.85 12.39 -4.29
N GLN A 16 -10.26 12.22 -3.11
CA GLN A 16 -9.43 13.21 -2.44
C GLN A 16 -8.07 12.60 -2.13
N SER A 17 -7.03 13.43 -2.12
CA SER A 17 -5.68 12.97 -1.80
C SER A 17 -5.42 13.02 -0.30
N TYR A 18 -4.94 11.90 0.27
CA TYR A 18 -4.62 11.76 1.68
C TYR A 18 -3.15 11.43 1.88
N LEU A 19 -2.49 12.17 2.76
CA LEU A 19 -1.15 11.85 3.19
C LEU A 19 -1.17 10.74 4.25
N PRO A 20 -0.18 9.83 4.24
CA PRO A 20 -0.02 8.87 5.32
C PRO A 20 0.26 9.60 6.64
N HIS A 21 -0.15 8.99 7.75
CA HIS A 21 0.35 9.41 9.07
C HIS A 21 1.87 9.27 9.09
N ARG A 22 2.52 10.27 9.68
CA ARG A 22 3.97 10.27 9.73
C ARG A 22 4.47 9.19 10.69
N VAL A 23 5.04 8.14 10.12
CA VAL A 23 5.69 7.04 10.86
C VAL A 23 7.13 6.94 10.38
N VAL A 24 8.07 7.20 11.28
CA VAL A 24 9.50 7.05 11.02
C VAL A 24 9.91 5.61 11.22
N LYS A 25 10.70 5.10 10.28
CA LYS A 25 11.29 3.76 10.29
C LYS A 25 12.76 3.88 9.93
N GLN A 26 13.54 2.95 10.45
CA GLN A 26 14.91 2.75 10.01
C GLN A 26 14.90 1.83 8.78
N ALA A 27 15.59 2.21 7.71
CA ALA A 27 15.75 1.37 6.53
C ALA A 27 17.17 1.41 5.98
N VAL A 28 17.71 0.26 5.58
CA VAL A 28 19.07 0.15 5.04
C VAL A 28 19.02 -0.50 3.66
N LEU A 29 19.69 0.12 2.69
CA LEU A 29 19.83 -0.44 1.36
C LEU A 29 20.67 -1.73 1.40
N VAL A 30 20.11 -2.81 0.87
CA VAL A 30 20.80 -4.07 0.60
C VAL A 30 21.16 -4.09 -0.89
N PRO A 31 22.45 -3.90 -1.24
CA PRO A 31 22.90 -3.70 -2.63
C PRO A 31 23.07 -5.03 -3.36
N VAL A 32 21.95 -5.72 -3.60
CA VAL A 32 21.93 -6.95 -4.39
C VAL A 32 22.03 -6.59 -5.88
N PRO A 33 22.90 -7.26 -6.68
CA PRO A 33 22.99 -6.99 -8.11
C PRO A 33 21.68 -7.26 -8.87
N ASP A 34 21.44 -6.49 -9.93
CA ASP A 34 20.26 -6.67 -10.79
C ASP A 34 20.15 -8.11 -11.30
N GLY A 35 18.93 -8.65 -11.30
CA GLY A 35 18.65 -10.04 -11.72
C GLY A 35 18.96 -11.11 -10.66
N VAL A 36 19.56 -10.75 -9.52
CA VAL A 36 19.79 -11.69 -8.40
C VAL A 36 18.60 -11.67 -7.46
N GLU A 37 18.04 -12.85 -7.17
CA GLU A 37 16.93 -13.02 -6.25
C GLU A 37 17.41 -13.04 -4.79
N THR A 38 16.68 -12.36 -3.91
CA THR A 38 16.76 -12.47 -2.46
C THR A 38 15.40 -12.84 -1.90
N ILE A 39 15.36 -13.79 -0.96
CA ILE A 39 14.16 -14.19 -0.24
C ILE A 39 14.37 -13.93 1.25
N ILE A 40 13.42 -13.25 1.88
CA ILE A 40 13.38 -13.06 3.34
C ILE A 40 12.03 -13.54 3.89
N ASN A 41 11.99 -13.83 5.19
CA ASN A 41 10.73 -13.94 5.92
C ASN A 41 10.39 -12.57 6.51
N ALA A 42 9.22 -12.05 6.21
CA ALA A 42 8.68 -10.90 6.93
C ALA A 42 8.26 -11.31 8.34
N GLU A 43 8.18 -10.35 9.26
CA GLU A 43 7.84 -10.56 10.67
C GLU A 43 6.46 -11.20 10.86
N TRP A 44 5.54 -11.01 9.91
CA TRP A 44 4.21 -11.63 9.90
C TRP A 44 4.19 -13.05 9.31
N GLY A 45 5.36 -13.61 8.97
CA GLY A 45 5.52 -15.02 8.60
C GLY A 45 5.41 -15.33 7.11
N GLU A 46 5.31 -14.34 6.24
CA GLU A 46 5.25 -14.53 4.79
C GLU A 46 6.60 -14.32 4.11
N LEU A 47 6.83 -15.05 3.02
CA LEU A 47 8.02 -14.90 2.21
C LEU A 47 7.90 -13.68 1.30
N GLN A 48 8.90 -12.80 1.36
CA GLN A 48 9.07 -11.73 0.40
C GLN A 48 10.24 -12.03 -0.53
N LYS A 49 10.03 -11.81 -1.83
CA LYS A 49 11.03 -12.02 -2.87
C LYS A 49 11.37 -10.70 -3.52
N PHE A 50 12.66 -10.44 -3.70
CA PHE A 50 13.17 -9.26 -4.38
C PHE A 50 14.15 -9.69 -5.46
N VAL A 51 14.16 -8.99 -6.59
CA VAL A 51 15.14 -9.17 -7.66
C VAL A 51 15.90 -7.86 -7.82
N GLY A 52 17.22 -7.89 -7.62
CA GLY A 52 18.02 -6.66 -7.52
C GLY A 52 17.94 -6.01 -6.14
N PRO A 53 18.34 -4.73 -6.02
CA PRO A 53 18.50 -4.07 -4.73
C PRO A 53 17.16 -3.81 -4.03
N TRP A 54 17.18 -3.84 -2.69
CA TRP A 54 16.01 -3.65 -1.85
C TRP A 54 16.39 -3.00 -0.52
N TYR A 55 15.44 -2.39 0.18
CA TYR A 55 15.65 -1.83 1.51
C TYR A 55 15.16 -2.81 2.58
N ALA A 56 16.04 -3.12 3.54
CA ALA A 56 15.68 -3.81 4.77
C ALA A 56 15.13 -2.81 5.78
N ILE A 57 13.90 -3.02 6.24
CA ILE A 57 13.20 -2.14 7.16
C ILE A 57 13.26 -2.76 8.56
N TYR A 58 13.72 -1.97 9.52
CA TYR A 58 14.00 -2.44 10.87
C TYR A 58 12.90 -2.02 11.85
N VAL A 59 12.54 -2.97 12.72
CA VAL A 59 11.71 -2.75 13.92
C VAL A 59 12.47 -3.38 15.09
N ASP A 60 12.65 -2.61 16.16
CA ASP A 60 13.36 -3.05 17.38
C ASP A 60 14.73 -3.72 17.11
N GLY A 61 15.47 -3.19 16.13
CA GLY A 61 16.82 -3.65 15.77
C GLY A 61 16.86 -4.94 14.93
N SER A 62 15.71 -5.49 14.54
CA SER A 62 15.61 -6.65 13.64
C SER A 62 14.99 -6.26 12.30
N VAL A 63 15.40 -6.93 11.22
CA VAL A 63 14.72 -6.77 9.91
C VAL A 63 13.31 -7.31 10.05
N ALA A 64 12.33 -6.41 9.97
CA ALA A 64 10.91 -6.75 10.02
C ALA A 64 10.39 -7.16 8.65
N TYR A 65 10.76 -6.43 7.60
CA TYR A 65 10.34 -6.72 6.23
C TYR A 65 11.22 -5.97 5.22
N GLY A 66 11.00 -6.21 3.92
CA GLY A 66 11.72 -5.57 2.84
C GLY A 66 10.82 -4.78 1.89
N SER A 67 11.42 -3.87 1.14
CA SER A 67 10.79 -3.13 0.05
C SER A 67 11.73 -3.07 -1.14
N ALA A 68 11.23 -3.30 -2.36
CA ALA A 68 12.05 -3.12 -3.57
C ALA A 68 12.60 -1.69 -3.63
N LYS A 69 13.85 -1.52 -4.09
CA LYS A 69 14.52 -0.22 -4.06
C LYS A 69 13.73 0.86 -4.80
N GLN A 70 13.26 0.55 -6.00
CA GLN A 70 12.51 1.51 -6.82
C GLN A 70 11.25 1.99 -6.10
N GLU A 71 10.39 1.08 -5.68
CA GLU A 71 9.16 1.41 -4.95
C GLU A 71 9.45 2.20 -3.67
N PHE A 72 10.51 1.83 -2.94
CA PHE A 72 10.88 2.51 -1.71
C PHE A 72 11.31 3.96 -1.95
N ASP A 73 12.18 4.18 -2.94
CA ASP A 73 12.67 5.51 -3.30
C ASP A 73 11.55 6.43 -3.85
N GLU A 74 10.54 5.85 -4.51
CA GLU A 74 9.39 6.59 -5.04
C GLU A 74 8.34 6.91 -3.94
N SER A 75 8.38 6.20 -2.82
CA SER A 75 7.32 6.27 -1.79
C SER A 75 7.74 6.88 -0.44
N HIS A 76 9.04 7.05 -0.21
CA HIS A 76 9.59 7.50 1.08
C HIS A 76 10.46 8.76 0.96
N GLY A 77 10.34 9.63 1.96
CA GLY A 77 11.30 10.70 2.23
C GLY A 77 12.28 10.30 3.33
N THR A 78 13.40 11.02 3.43
CA THR A 78 14.43 10.83 4.47
C THR A 78 14.22 11.77 5.66
N THR A 79 14.69 11.35 6.84
CA THR A 79 14.65 12.16 8.07
C THR A 79 15.84 11.81 8.98
N ASP A 80 16.30 12.80 9.74
CA ASP A 80 17.41 12.65 10.70
C ASP A 80 16.94 12.29 12.13
N GLU A 81 15.64 12.01 12.31
CA GLU A 81 15.08 11.64 13.63
C GLU A 81 15.62 10.30 14.17
N VAL A 82 16.03 9.40 13.28
CA VAL A 82 16.71 8.15 13.59
C VAL A 82 17.80 7.89 12.55
N GLU A 83 18.81 7.10 12.90
CA GLU A 83 19.83 6.67 11.94
C GLU A 83 19.20 5.91 10.78
N ASN A 84 19.53 6.31 9.54
CA ASN A 84 18.90 5.82 8.32
C ASN A 84 17.36 5.94 8.37
N GLY A 85 16.87 7.10 8.81
CA GLY A 85 15.46 7.38 8.99
C GLY A 85 14.72 7.67 7.69
N TYR A 86 13.57 7.02 7.52
CA TYR A 86 12.65 7.21 6.41
C TYR A 86 11.20 7.31 6.91
N PHE A 87 10.35 7.98 6.14
CA PHE A 87 8.92 8.01 6.36
C PHE A 87 8.19 7.94 5.01
N LYS A 88 7.04 7.26 4.98
CA LYS A 88 6.20 7.26 3.78
C LYS A 88 5.67 8.67 3.56
N ASN A 89 5.86 9.23 2.37
CA ASN A 89 5.48 10.62 2.06
C ASN A 89 4.58 10.73 0.83
N THR A 90 4.33 9.62 0.13
CA THR A 90 3.51 9.64 -1.08
C THR A 90 2.03 9.57 -0.72
N PRO A 91 1.21 10.51 -1.23
CA PRO A 91 -0.23 10.50 -0.99
C PRO A 91 -0.90 9.32 -1.68
N ILE A 92 -2.11 9.01 -1.23
CA ILE A 92 -3.05 8.13 -1.94
C ILE A 92 -4.29 8.93 -2.31
N ASP A 93 -4.98 8.52 -3.37
CA ASP A 93 -6.29 9.08 -3.72
C ASP A 93 -7.38 8.13 -3.23
N ALA A 94 -8.39 8.64 -2.53
CA ALA A 94 -9.43 7.80 -1.97
C ALA A 94 -10.75 8.53 -1.76
N TYR A 95 -11.82 7.76 -1.59
CA TYR A 95 -13.10 8.27 -1.11
C TYR A 95 -13.84 7.20 -0.31
N GLN A 96 -14.67 7.65 0.62
CA GLN A 96 -15.55 6.76 1.39
C GLN A 96 -16.75 6.35 0.52
N TYR A 97 -17.01 5.05 0.47
CA TYR A 97 -18.11 4.48 -0.27
C TYR A 97 -19.41 4.57 0.54
N HIS A 98 -20.46 5.09 -0.10
CA HIS A 98 -21.79 5.18 0.47
C HIS A 98 -22.79 4.44 -0.42
N GLY A 99 -23.18 3.22 -0.02
CA GLY A 99 -23.99 2.35 -0.87
C GLY A 99 -24.16 0.92 -0.33
N PRO A 100 -24.95 0.08 -1.00
CA PRO A 100 -25.10 -1.33 -0.65
C PRO A 100 -23.83 -2.13 -0.92
N ASP A 101 -23.71 -3.32 -0.32
CA ASP A 101 -22.57 -4.20 -0.57
C ASP A 101 -22.36 -4.47 -2.07
N ALA A 102 -21.12 -4.30 -2.53
CA ALA A 102 -20.74 -4.43 -3.93
C ALA A 102 -19.42 -5.19 -4.10
N ARG A 103 -19.18 -5.70 -5.31
CA ARG A 103 -17.87 -6.19 -5.74
C ARG A 103 -17.05 -5.04 -6.29
N VAL A 104 -15.76 -5.04 -6.01
CA VAL A 104 -14.83 -4.03 -6.50
C VAL A 104 -13.95 -4.62 -7.58
N THR A 105 -13.85 -3.91 -8.69
CA THR A 105 -12.84 -4.17 -9.70
C THR A 105 -11.53 -3.56 -9.22
N THR A 106 -10.68 -4.38 -8.63
CA THR A 106 -9.32 -4.04 -8.21
C THR A 106 -8.44 -4.21 -9.44
N VAL A 107 -7.72 -3.16 -9.82
CA VAL A 107 -6.72 -3.25 -10.89
C VAL A 107 -5.37 -3.22 -10.18
N LEU A 108 -4.54 -4.24 -10.34
CA LEU A 108 -3.18 -4.26 -9.80
C LEU A 108 -2.25 -3.41 -10.67
N ALA A 109 -1.07 -3.08 -10.14
CA ALA A 109 -0.08 -2.27 -10.86
C ALA A 109 0.38 -2.88 -12.21
N ASP A 110 0.27 -4.20 -12.37
CA ASP A 110 0.57 -4.92 -13.62
C ASP A 110 -0.61 -4.99 -14.60
N GLY A 111 -1.76 -4.38 -14.25
CA GLY A 111 -2.99 -4.40 -15.04
C GLY A 111 -3.87 -5.63 -14.80
N THR A 112 -3.48 -6.55 -13.92
CA THR A 112 -4.33 -7.67 -13.51
C THR A 112 -5.59 -7.16 -12.85
N ILE A 113 -6.74 -7.70 -13.25
CA ILE A 113 -8.05 -7.33 -12.70
C ILE A 113 -8.47 -8.41 -11.69
N GLU A 114 -8.59 -8.03 -10.42
CA GLU A 114 -9.19 -8.84 -9.37
C GLU A 114 -10.63 -8.35 -9.10
N THR A 115 -11.57 -9.29 -8.97
CA THR A 115 -12.99 -8.98 -8.77
C THR A 115 -13.57 -9.57 -7.48
N GLU A 116 -12.71 -10.14 -6.63
CA GLU A 116 -13.14 -10.82 -5.42
C GLU A 116 -13.30 -9.89 -4.21
N ASN A 117 -12.76 -8.68 -4.27
CA ASN A 117 -12.90 -7.73 -3.17
C ASN A 117 -14.35 -7.24 -3.03
N THR A 118 -14.85 -7.21 -1.80
CA THR A 118 -16.16 -6.65 -1.47
C THR A 118 -16.00 -5.33 -0.75
N ILE A 119 -16.91 -4.41 -1.03
CA ILE A 119 -17.00 -3.13 -0.34
C ILE A 119 -18.38 -2.97 0.29
N SER A 120 -18.40 -2.43 1.50
CA SER A 120 -19.60 -2.12 2.27
C SER A 120 -19.70 -0.62 2.54
N ASP A 121 -20.89 -0.16 2.92
CA ASP A 121 -21.10 1.24 3.35
C ASP A 121 -20.08 1.65 4.43
N GLY A 122 -19.42 2.79 4.21
CA GLY A 122 -18.40 3.34 5.09
C GLY A 122 -16.96 2.84 4.83
N ASP A 123 -16.76 1.81 4.01
CA ASP A 123 -15.42 1.43 3.56
C ASP A 123 -14.84 2.48 2.58
N TRP A 124 -13.54 2.39 2.34
CA TRP A 124 -12.82 3.30 1.45
C TRP A 124 -12.39 2.58 0.17
N LEU A 125 -12.67 3.21 -0.98
CA LEU A 125 -11.97 2.90 -2.23
C LEU A 125 -10.70 3.75 -2.29
N ALA A 126 -9.56 3.08 -2.41
CA ALA A 126 -8.26 3.72 -2.45
C ALA A 126 -7.51 3.37 -3.74
N LYS A 127 -6.83 4.37 -4.30
CA LYS A 127 -5.93 4.25 -5.43
C LYS A 127 -4.52 4.63 -4.99
N TRP A 128 -3.60 3.69 -5.11
CA TRP A 128 -2.18 3.89 -4.83
C TRP A 128 -1.46 4.54 -6.02
N PRO A 129 -0.28 5.15 -5.79
CA PRO A 129 0.45 5.91 -6.81
C PRO A 129 0.73 5.15 -8.12
N HIS A 130 0.87 3.82 -8.07
CA HIS A 130 1.10 2.98 -9.25
C HIS A 130 -0.19 2.50 -9.93
N GLY A 131 -1.33 3.09 -9.58
CA GLY A 131 -2.62 2.79 -10.19
C GLY A 131 -3.36 1.61 -9.57
N GLU A 132 -2.76 0.94 -8.58
CA GLU A 132 -3.46 -0.12 -7.84
C GLU A 132 -4.70 0.46 -7.17
N VAL A 133 -5.85 -0.20 -7.35
CA VAL A 133 -7.12 0.19 -6.71
C VAL A 133 -7.54 -0.92 -5.77
N GLY A 134 -7.91 -0.60 -4.54
CA GLY A 134 -8.39 -1.59 -3.58
C GLY A 134 -9.31 -1.02 -2.51
N VAL A 135 -9.73 -1.89 -1.59
CA VAL A 135 -10.66 -1.56 -0.51
C VAL A 135 -9.93 -1.51 0.83
N LEU A 136 -10.17 -0.45 1.60
CA LEU A 136 -9.72 -0.33 2.98
C LEU A 136 -10.91 -0.12 3.91
N LYS A 137 -10.99 -0.91 4.99
CA LYS A 137 -11.96 -0.68 6.07
C LYS A 137 -11.70 0.68 6.72
N ASP A 138 -12.75 1.37 7.18
CA ASP A 138 -12.66 2.73 7.75
C ASP A 138 -11.59 2.84 8.85
N ASP A 139 -11.61 1.93 9.83
CA ASP A 139 -10.63 1.89 10.93
C ASP A 139 -9.18 1.76 10.40
N ASN A 140 -8.98 0.94 9.36
CA ASN A 140 -7.66 0.75 8.76
C ASN A 140 -7.22 1.99 7.97
N PHE A 141 -8.14 2.62 7.25
CA PHE A 141 -7.86 3.85 6.51
C PHE A 141 -7.46 4.98 7.46
N ARG A 142 -8.27 5.26 8.49
CA ARG A 142 -8.01 6.31 9.48
C ARG A 142 -6.75 6.07 10.31
N LYS A 143 -6.40 4.81 10.56
CA LYS A 143 -5.12 4.43 11.20
C LYS A 143 -3.90 4.73 10.33
N ARG A 144 -4.04 4.74 9.00
CA ARG A 144 -2.93 4.91 8.04
C ARG A 144 -2.82 6.31 7.48
N TYR A 145 -3.92 7.06 7.35
CA TYR A 145 -3.98 8.31 6.62
C TYR A 145 -4.59 9.45 7.43
N GLN A 146 -4.11 10.66 7.13
CA GLN A 146 -4.55 11.91 7.74
C GLN A 146 -5.92 12.31 7.20
N VAL A 147 -6.98 11.80 7.81
CA VAL A 147 -8.36 12.22 7.53
C VAL A 147 -8.68 13.44 8.38
N SER A 148 -8.91 14.59 7.72
CA SER A 148 -9.29 15.85 8.36
C SER A 148 -10.74 15.87 8.83
#